data_AF-A0A358EKX5-F1
#
_entry.id   AF-A0A358EKX5-F1
#
_cell.length_a   1.000
_cell.length_b   1.000
_cell.length_c   1.000
_cell.angle_alpha   90.00
_cell.angle_beta   90.00
_cell.angle_gamma   90.00
#
_symmetry.space_group_name_H-M   'P 1'
#
loop_
_entity.id
_entity.type
_entity.pdbx_description
1 polymer ?
#
loop_
_entity_poly.entity_id
_entity_poly.type
_entity_poly.pdbx_seq_one_letter_code
_entity_poly.pdbx_strand_id
1 'polypeptide(L)' 'NESYDPNEPGQWKRVQRSGSFLCTDLYCGAFRPSQRMKTTPDTGMSHGGFRVVAEAAAPIE' A
#
# COMPACT_ATOMS: atom_id res chain seq x y z
N ASN A 1 12.23 -7.05 9.61
CA ASN A 1 10.81 -6.69 9.37
C ASN A 1 10.53 -5.45 10.21
N GLU A 2 11.08 -4.31 9.80
CA GLU A 2 11.23 -3.14 10.66
C GLU A 2 10.73 -1.93 9.87
N SER A 3 9.47 -1.55 10.10
CA SER A 3 8.95 -0.25 9.66
C SER A 3 8.60 0.56 10.90
N TYR A 4 8.94 1.84 10.88
CA TYR A 4 8.72 2.75 11.99
C TYR A 4 7.61 3.74 11.64
N ASP A 5 6.54 3.71 12.42
CA ASP A 5 5.44 4.67 12.35
C ASP A 5 5.42 5.48 13.65
N PRO A 6 5.76 6.79 13.62
CA PRO A 6 5.80 7.61 14.82
C PRO A 6 4.45 7.69 15.55
N ASN A 7 3.34 7.53 14.83
CA ASN A 7 2.00 7.64 15.41
C ASN A 7 1.57 6.34 16.11
N GLU A 8 2.15 5.20 15.73
CA GLU A 8 1.84 3.90 16.33
C GLU A 8 3.13 3.10 16.51
N PRO A 9 3.96 3.48 17.52
CA PRO A 9 5.23 2.81 17.78
C PRO A 9 5.02 1.33 18.12
N GLY A 10 5.90 0.46 17.61
CA GLY A 10 5.85 -0.99 17.85
C GLY A 10 4.95 -1.76 16.89
N GLN A 11 4.13 -1.08 16.08
CA GLN A 11 3.33 -1.72 15.03
C GLN A 11 4.04 -1.65 13.68
N TRP A 12 4.42 -2.82 13.15
CA TRP A 12 5.04 -2.93 11.84
C TRP A 12 3.98 -2.80 10.75
N LYS A 13 4.09 -1.76 9.92
CA LYS A 13 3.17 -1.47 8.82
C LYS A 13 3.83 -1.55 7.46
N ARG A 14 3.03 -1.83 6.44
CA ARG A 14 3.45 -1.78 5.04
C ARG A 14 2.63 -0.76 4.28
N VAL A 15 3.26 -0.19 3.26
CA VAL A 15 2.63 0.83 2.41
C VAL A 15 1.62 0.15 1.51
N GLN A 16 0.39 0.63 1.56
CA GLN A 16 -0.65 0.35 0.58
C GLN A 16 -0.76 1.54 -0.40
N ARG A 17 -0.93 1.22 -1.67
CA ARG A 17 -0.96 2.18 -2.78
C ARG A 17 -2.21 1.94 -3.57
N SER A 18 -2.73 3.01 -4.15
CA SER A 18 -4.05 3.04 -4.77
C SER A 18 -5.16 2.83 -3.74
N GLY A 19 -6.22 3.62 -3.84
CA GLY A 19 -7.45 3.39 -3.11
C GLY A 19 -8.17 2.14 -3.60
N SER A 20 -9.38 1.95 -3.12
CA SER A 20 -10.27 0.87 -3.52
C SER A 20 -11.53 1.40 -4.22
N PHE A 21 -12.41 0.49 -4.61
CA PHE A 21 -13.73 0.82 -5.17
C PHE A 21 -14.64 1.60 -4.21
N LEU A 22 -14.29 1.67 -2.93
CA LEU A 22 -15.02 2.46 -1.95
C LEU A 22 -14.67 3.95 -2.04
N CYS A 23 -13.47 4.31 -2.52
CA CYS A 23 -12.98 5.70 -2.47
C CYS A 23 -13.85 6.69 -3.25
N THR A 24 -14.09 7.87 -2.66
CA THR A 24 -14.76 9.01 -3.31
C THR A 24 -14.02 10.31 -3.01
N ASP A 25 -14.22 11.33 -3.84
CA ASP A 25 -13.65 12.67 -3.66
C ASP A 25 -14.08 13.37 -2.37
N LEU A 26 -15.23 12.99 -1.80
CA LEU A 26 -15.78 13.57 -0.57
C LEU A 26 -15.01 13.16 0.69
N TYR A 27 -14.49 11.93 0.77
CA TYR A 27 -13.91 11.42 2.01
C TYR A 27 -12.61 10.63 1.84
N CYS A 28 -12.26 10.19 0.62
CA CYS A 28 -11.06 9.40 0.40
C CYS A 28 -10.46 9.62 -1.00
N GLY A 29 -9.48 10.53 -1.07
CA GLY A 29 -8.69 10.79 -2.28
C GLY A 29 -7.61 9.74 -2.60
N ALA A 30 -7.69 8.53 -2.04
CA ALA A 30 -6.63 7.52 -2.16
C ALA A 30 -6.47 6.94 -3.57
N PHE A 31 -7.44 7.16 -4.46
CA PHE A 31 -7.32 6.85 -5.89
C PHE A 31 -6.22 7.65 -6.60
N ARG A 32 -5.72 8.75 -5.99
CA ARG A 32 -4.63 9.56 -6.56
C ARG A 32 -3.29 8.81 -6.47
N PRO A 33 -2.45 8.83 -7.52
CA PRO A 33 -1.15 8.15 -7.51
C PRO A 33 -0.20 8.60 -6.40
N SER A 34 -0.32 9.83 -5.92
CA SER A 34 0.51 10.34 -4.83
C SER A 34 0.14 9.76 -3.46
N GLN A 35 -1.10 9.28 -3.26
CA GLN A 35 -1.56 8.86 -1.94
C GLN A 35 -0.95 7.54 -1.45
N ARG A 36 -0.64 7.51 -0.16
CA ARG A 36 -0.03 6.37 0.56
C ARG A 36 -0.85 6.10 1.81
N MET A 37 -1.32 4.87 1.95
CA MET A 37 -1.93 4.37 3.19
C MET A 37 -0.99 3.34 3.83
N LYS A 38 -1.26 3.01 5.09
CA LYS A 38 -0.45 2.07 5.88
C LYS A 38 -1.37 1.11 6.61
N THR A 39 -1.00 -0.17 6.62
CA THR A 39 -1.72 -1.22 7.35
C THR A 39 -0.72 -2.24 7.86
N THR A 40 -1.04 -2.91 8.96
CA THR A 40 -0.22 -4.03 9.46
C THR A 40 -0.42 -5.26 8.56
N PRO A 41 0.63 -6.03 8.22
CA PRO A 41 0.50 -7.08 7.19
C PRO A 41 -0.29 -8.32 7.61
N ASP A 42 -0.67 -8.42 8.87
CA ASP A 42 -1.62 -9.38 9.41
C ASP A 42 -3.09 -8.99 9.20
N THR A 43 -3.37 -7.73 8.82
CA THR A 43 -4.74 -7.24 8.57
C THR A 43 -5.22 -7.57 7.16
N GLY A 44 -6.31 -8.32 7.04
CA GLY A 44 -7.03 -8.58 5.79
C GLY A 44 -8.29 -7.71 5.64
N MET A 45 -8.54 -7.20 4.42
CA MET A 45 -9.69 -6.33 4.12
C MET A 45 -10.31 -6.74 2.78
N SER A 46 -11.63 -6.68 2.64
CA SER A 46 -12.36 -7.07 1.41
C SER A 46 -12.02 -6.22 0.18
N HIS A 47 -11.40 -5.07 0.38
CA HIS A 47 -11.07 -4.09 -0.65
C HIS A 47 -9.56 -3.79 -0.71
N GLY A 48 -8.75 -4.60 -0.02
CA GLY A 48 -7.30 -4.55 -0.06
C GLY A 48 -6.74 -5.73 -0.85
N GLY A 49 -5.80 -5.46 -1.75
CA GLY A 49 -5.15 -6.48 -2.56
C GLY A 49 -3.68 -6.14 -2.83
N PHE A 50 -3.00 -6.96 -3.62
CA PHE A 50 -1.61 -6.74 -4.02
C PHE A 50 -1.37 -7.15 -5.47
N ARG A 51 -0.28 -6.63 -6.04
CA ARG A 51 0.28 -7.08 -7.31
C ARG A 51 1.74 -7.44 -7.10
N VAL A 52 2.21 -8.40 -7.86
CA VAL A 52 3.61 -8.80 -7.88
C VAL A 52 4.36 -8.04 -8.98
N VAL A 53 5.68 -7.99 -8.84
CA VAL A 53 6.59 -7.51 -9.87
C VAL A 53 7.63 -8.61 -10.10
N ALA A 54 8.01 -8.80 -11.35
CA ALA A 54 9.12 -9.66 -11.74
C ALA A 54 10.23 -8.79 -12.32
N GLU A 55 11.48 -9.19 -12.10
CA GLU A 55 12.63 -8.53 -12.70
C GLU A 55 12.65 -8.80 -14.20
N ALA A 56 12.91 -7.76 -15.00
CA ALA A 56 13.05 -7.91 -16.44
C ALA A 56 14.39 -8.60 -16.74
N ALA A 57 14.42 -9.44 -17.79
CA ALA A 57 15.69 -9.99 -18.27
C ALA A 57 16.64 -8.85 -18.64
N ALA A 58 17.93 -8.99 -18.30
CA ALA A 58 18.94 -8.01 -18.65
C ALA A 58 18.97 -7.81 -20.18
N PRO A 59 19.11 -6.57 -20.69
CA PRO A 59 19.27 -6.35 -22.12
C PRO A 59 20.50 -7.11 -22.61
N ILE A 60 20.36 -7.86 -23.71
CA ILE A 60 21.49 -8.36 -24.47
C ILE A 60 22.03 -7.18 -25.31
N GLU A 61 23.28 -6.78 -25.07
CA GLU A 61 24.05 -5.99 -26.06
C GLU A 61 24.40 -6.87 -27.26
#